data_AF-A0A7S0LBJ3-F1
#
_entry.id   AF-A0A7S0LBJ3-F1
#
_cell.length_a   1.000
_cell.length_b   1.000
_cell.length_c   1.000
_cell.angle_alpha   90.00
_cell.angle_beta   90.00
_cell.angle_gamma   90.00
#
_symmetry.space_group_name_H-M   'P 1'
#
loop_
_entity.id
_entity.type
_entity.pdbx_description
1 polymer ?
#
loop_
_entity_poly.entity_id
_entity_poly.type
_entity_poly.pdbx_seq_one_letter_code
_entity_poly.pdbx_strand_id
1 'polypeptide(L)'
;LDGSTGRDGMDFVNCRRVLVEDSRIEGSDDALCFKTISNEGLGRFPSHDVLVRNTYIGSTWCNAVQFGSATEVDMRNFTFHGLQLRFARKSAISLVTMD
;
A
#
# COMPACT_ATOMS: atom_id res chain seq x y z
N LEU A 1 15.61 16.10 1.07
CA LEU A 1 14.32 15.46 0.80
C LEU A 1 13.69 15.22 2.16
N ASP A 2 12.95 16.19 2.66
CA ASP A 2 12.25 16.10 3.94
C ASP A 2 10.90 15.41 3.71
N GLY A 3 10.53 14.50 4.62
CA GLY A 3 9.26 13.74 4.52
C GLY A 3 7.99 14.57 4.79
N SER A 4 8.06 15.90 4.74
CA SER A 4 6.94 16.80 5.10
C SER A 4 5.92 16.98 3.97
N THR A 5 6.26 16.58 2.74
CA THR A 5 5.43 16.69 1.53
C THR A 5 5.29 15.36 0.78
N GLY A 6 5.61 14.26 1.46
CA GLY A 6 5.57 12.91 0.89
C GLY A 6 4.22 12.60 0.24
N ARG A 7 4.26 11.99 -0.94
CA ARG A 7 3.07 11.51 -1.66
C ARG A 7 3.20 10.01 -1.84
N ASP A 8 2.12 9.32 -1.48
CA ASP A 8 1.99 7.92 -1.81
C ASP A 8 1.96 7.77 -3.34
N GLY A 9 2.54 6.69 -3.87
CA GLY A 9 2.50 6.42 -5.31
C GLY A 9 1.11 5.96 -5.74
N MET A 10 0.51 5.04 -4.96
CA MET A 10 -0.82 4.51 -5.19
C MET A 10 -1.45 4.00 -3.89
N ASP A 11 -2.72 4.37 -3.67
CA ASP A 11 -3.53 3.94 -2.54
C ASP A 11 -4.70 3.05 -2.98
N PHE A 12 -4.82 1.86 -2.37
CA PHE A 12 -6.02 1.05 -2.43
C PHE A 12 -6.76 1.11 -1.09
N VAL A 13 -7.92 1.79 -1.09
CA VAL A 13 -8.76 1.98 0.10
C VAL A 13 -10.04 1.16 -0.02
N ASN A 14 -10.27 0.20 0.88
CA ASN A 14 -11.46 -0.67 0.90
C ASN A 14 -11.74 -1.40 -0.43
N CYS A 15 -10.69 -1.79 -1.17
CA CYS A 15 -10.82 -2.38 -2.50
C CYS A 15 -10.92 -3.91 -2.44
N ARG A 16 -11.62 -4.52 -3.41
CA ARG A 16 -11.66 -5.98 -3.54
C ARG A 16 -11.44 -6.46 -4.96
N ARG A 17 -10.83 -7.64 -5.12
CA ARG A 17 -10.53 -8.25 -6.44
C ARG A 17 -9.64 -7.34 -7.29
N VAL A 18 -8.49 -6.97 -6.73
CA VAL A 18 -7.50 -6.08 -7.37
C VAL A 18 -6.37 -6.91 -7.96
N LEU A 19 -5.98 -6.58 -9.19
CA LEU A 19 -4.77 -7.06 -9.84
C LEU A 19 -3.87 -5.87 -10.17
N VAL A 20 -2.63 -5.92 -9.68
CA VAL A 20 -1.55 -5.03 -10.09
C VAL A 20 -0.46 -5.89 -10.73
N GLU A 21 -0.16 -5.66 -12.00
CA GLU A 21 0.85 -6.43 -12.72
C GLU A 21 1.68 -5.59 -13.69
N ASP A 22 2.91 -6.05 -13.95
CA ASP A 22 3.81 -5.53 -14.99
C ASP A 22 3.96 -4.00 -14.97
N SER A 23 3.99 -3.43 -13.76
CA SER A 23 3.92 -1.99 -13.53
C SER A 23 5.21 -1.42 -12.92
N ARG A 24 5.36 -0.08 -13.00
CA ARG A 24 6.33 0.70 -12.23
C ARG A 24 5.59 1.69 -11.35
N ILE A 25 5.67 1.51 -10.04
CA ILE A 25 5.02 2.37 -9.04
C ILE A 25 6.10 3.05 -8.20
N GLU A 26 6.05 4.38 -8.14
CA GLU A 26 7.02 5.18 -7.37
C GLU A 26 6.33 6.24 -6.52
N GLY A 27 6.78 6.36 -5.27
CA GLY A 27 6.28 7.32 -4.30
C GLY A 27 7.41 8.08 -3.60
N SER A 28 7.10 9.27 -3.09
CA SER A 28 7.99 9.96 -2.16
C SER A 28 7.63 9.68 -0.71
N ASP A 29 6.41 9.24 -0.40
CA ASP A 29 6.07 8.56 0.85
C ASP A 29 5.91 7.05 0.59
N ASP A 30 4.78 6.40 0.87
CA ASP A 30 4.62 4.97 0.58
C ASP A 30 4.40 4.74 -0.92
N ALA A 31 5.16 3.85 -1.57
CA ALA A 31 5.02 3.69 -3.02
C ALA A 31 3.70 2.97 -3.39
N LEU A 32 3.40 1.84 -2.75
CA LEU A 32 2.12 1.13 -2.89
C LEU A 32 1.50 0.88 -1.53
N CYS A 33 0.33 1.45 -1.28
CA CYS A 33 -0.30 1.45 0.03
C CYS A 33 -1.70 0.81 0.02
N PHE A 34 -1.98 0.02 1.04
CA PHE A 34 -3.28 -0.61 1.28
C PHE A 34 -3.86 -0.09 2.59
N LYS A 35 -5.05 0.51 2.51
CA LYS A 35 -5.72 1.13 3.66
C LYS A 35 -7.16 0.64 3.75
N THR A 36 -7.70 0.73 4.95
CA THR A 36 -9.11 0.44 5.23
C THR A 36 -9.67 1.46 6.19
N ILE A 37 -10.78 2.09 5.82
CA ILE A 37 -11.50 3.09 6.62
C ILE A 37 -12.94 2.65 6.85
N SER A 38 -13.59 3.17 7.89
CA SER A 38 -15.00 2.96 8.17
C SER A 38 -15.66 4.28 8.59
N ASN A 39 -16.74 4.68 7.93
CA ASN A 39 -17.57 5.81 8.35
C ASN A 39 -19.04 5.58 7.98
N GLU A 40 -19.94 6.46 8.43
CA GLU A 40 -21.39 6.31 8.22
C GLU A 40 -21.78 6.22 6.73
N GLY A 41 -21.05 6.91 5.84
CA GLY A 41 -21.31 6.90 4.40
C GLY A 41 -20.73 5.69 3.67
N LEU A 42 -19.73 5.02 4.25
CA LEU A 42 -18.98 3.94 3.62
C LEU A 42 -19.27 2.57 4.24
N GLY A 43 -19.73 2.48 5.47
CA GLY A 43 -19.87 1.20 6.19
C GLY A 43 -18.54 0.49 6.43
N ARG A 44 -18.60 -0.81 6.72
CA ARG A 44 -17.43 -1.66 7.04
C ARG A 44 -17.05 -2.57 5.86
N PHE A 45 -16.56 -1.98 4.77
CA PHE A 45 -16.13 -2.76 3.59
C PHE A 45 -14.65 -3.19 3.71
N PRO A 46 -14.36 -4.49 3.87
CA PRO A 46 -12.98 -4.96 3.99
C PRO A 46 -12.23 -4.85 2.67
N SER A 47 -10.90 -4.78 2.75
CA SER A 47 -10.01 -4.89 1.59
C SER A 47 -9.59 -6.35 1.41
N HIS A 48 -9.87 -6.98 0.26
CA HIS A 48 -9.56 -8.39 0.06
C HIS A 48 -9.42 -8.88 -1.38
N ASP A 49 -8.79 -10.04 -1.55
CA ASP A 49 -8.53 -10.66 -2.86
C ASP A 49 -7.67 -9.74 -3.74
N VAL A 50 -6.46 -9.44 -3.26
CA VAL A 50 -5.50 -8.58 -3.96
C VAL A 50 -4.30 -9.40 -4.42
N LEU A 51 -3.96 -9.28 -5.70
CA LEU A 51 -2.79 -9.88 -6.31
C LEU A 51 -1.88 -8.78 -6.87
N VAL A 52 -0.64 -8.72 -6.38
CA VAL A 52 0.40 -7.83 -6.92
C VAL A 52 1.52 -8.71 -7.46
N ARG A 53 1.84 -8.56 -8.75
CA ARG A 53 2.84 -9.41 -9.39
C ARG A 53 3.74 -8.71 -10.38
N ASN A 54 4.95 -9.23 -10.56
CA ASN A 54 5.87 -8.82 -11.62
C ASN A 54 6.07 -7.29 -11.73
N THR A 55 6.05 -6.60 -10.58
CA THR A 55 5.94 -5.14 -10.52
C THR A 55 7.18 -4.56 -9.82
N TYR A 56 7.67 -3.45 -10.36
CA TYR A 56 8.67 -2.60 -9.71
C TYR A 56 7.96 -1.62 -8.77
N ILE A 57 8.42 -1.56 -7.52
CA ILE A 57 7.84 -0.67 -6.50
C ILE A 57 8.98 0.03 -5.75
N GLY A 58 9.00 1.37 -5.82
CA GLY A 58 10.09 2.17 -5.25
C GLY A 58 9.62 3.38 -4.45
N SER A 59 10.07 3.50 -3.21
CA SER A 59 9.86 4.73 -2.42
C SER A 59 11.18 5.46 -2.24
N THR A 60 11.19 6.79 -2.38
CA THR A 60 12.41 7.60 -2.14
C THR A 60 12.62 7.96 -0.67
N TRP A 61 11.64 7.72 0.21
CA TRP A 61 11.73 8.11 1.62
C TRP A 61 11.09 7.12 2.61
N CYS A 62 9.93 6.55 2.30
CA CYS A 62 9.14 5.75 3.23
C CYS A 62 9.20 4.26 2.84
N ASN A 63 8.04 3.61 2.67
CA ASN A 63 7.96 2.17 2.40
C ASN A 63 7.71 1.88 0.91
N ALA A 64 8.27 0.78 0.39
CA ALA A 64 7.90 0.35 -0.96
C ALA A 64 6.47 -0.20 -0.97
N VAL A 65 6.15 -1.14 -0.09
CA VAL A 65 4.77 -1.60 0.13
C VAL A 65 4.38 -1.30 1.57
N GLN A 66 3.21 -0.69 1.79
CA GLN A 66 2.65 -0.49 3.12
C GLN A 66 1.22 -1.04 3.22
N PHE A 67 0.93 -1.72 4.33
CA PHE A 67 -0.41 -1.87 4.85
C PHE A 67 -0.60 -0.88 6.01
N GLY A 68 -1.55 0.03 5.85
CA GLY A 68 -1.91 1.05 6.84
C GLY A 68 -1.50 2.49 6.47
N SER A 69 -1.44 3.42 7.42
CA SER A 69 -1.75 3.21 8.84
C SER A 69 -3.25 3.05 9.13
N ALA A 70 -4.12 3.57 8.27
CA ALA A 70 -5.57 3.41 8.42
C ALA A 70 -5.97 1.94 8.21
N THR A 71 -6.28 1.26 9.30
CA THR A 71 -6.55 -0.19 9.39
C THR A 71 -7.88 -0.47 10.12
N GLU A 72 -8.89 0.38 9.90
CA GLU A 72 -10.14 0.39 10.68
C GLU A 72 -11.07 -0.82 10.44
N VAL A 73 -10.88 -1.55 9.34
CA VAL A 73 -11.62 -2.77 9.00
C VAL A 73 -10.69 -3.82 8.38
N ASP A 74 -11.18 -5.05 8.23
CA ASP A 74 -10.33 -6.17 7.87
C ASP A 74 -9.59 -6.00 6.52
N MET A 75 -8.34 -6.42 6.51
CA MET A 75 -7.54 -6.70 5.31
C MET A 75 -7.25 -8.20 5.26
N ARG A 76 -7.62 -8.89 4.17
CA ARG A 76 -7.40 -10.35 4.04
C ARG A 76 -7.14 -10.80 2.61
N ASN A 77 -6.44 -11.92 2.45
CA ASN A 77 -6.14 -12.53 1.14
C ASN A 77 -5.38 -11.61 0.18
N PHE A 78 -4.14 -11.27 0.55
CA PHE A 78 -3.20 -10.52 -0.29
C PHE A 78 -2.06 -11.44 -0.71
N THR A 79 -1.76 -11.45 -2.00
CA THR A 79 -0.64 -12.21 -2.57
C THR A 79 0.30 -11.28 -3.32
N PHE A 80 1.59 -11.38 -3.00
CA PHE A 80 2.66 -10.64 -3.67
C PHE A 80 3.66 -11.63 -4.25
N HIS A 81 3.95 -11.55 -5.54
CA HIS A 81 4.95 -12.44 -6.15
C HIS A 81 5.76 -11.79 -7.27
N GLY A 82 7.06 -12.10 -7.35
CA GLY A 82 7.92 -11.57 -8.41
C GLY A 82 8.10 -10.05 -8.37
N LEU A 83 8.20 -9.46 -7.17
CA LEU A 83 8.37 -8.01 -7.02
C LEU A 83 9.84 -7.58 -7.07
N GLN A 84 10.08 -6.39 -7.61
CA GLN A 84 11.33 -5.67 -7.42
C GLN A 84 11.09 -4.44 -6.52
N LEU A 85 11.52 -4.53 -5.26
CA LEU A 85 11.38 -3.45 -4.27
C LEU A 85 12.69 -2.65 -4.18
N ARG A 86 12.61 -1.31 -4.27
CA ARG A 86 13.80 -0.44 -4.30
C ARG A 86 13.66 0.83 -3.47
N PHE A 87 14.81 1.35 -3.03
CA PHE A 87 14.98 2.67 -2.42
C PHE A 87 14.20 2.97 -1.14
N ALA A 88 13.32 2.07 -0.71
CA ALA A 88 12.49 2.25 0.46
C ALA A 88 13.34 2.37 1.72
N ARG A 89 13.42 3.61 2.25
CA ARG A 89 14.36 3.95 3.33
C ARG A 89 13.85 3.52 4.69
N LYS A 90 12.53 3.38 4.86
CA LYS A 90 11.94 2.84 6.10
C LYS A 90 11.83 1.33 6.03
N SER A 91 11.14 0.78 5.03
CA SER A 91 11.01 -0.67 4.87
C SER A 91 10.65 -1.10 3.44
N ALA A 92 11.05 -2.30 3.04
CA ALA A 92 10.61 -2.88 1.77
C ALA A 92 9.10 -3.22 1.81
N ILE A 93 8.64 -3.83 2.91
CA ILE A 93 7.23 -4.15 3.18
C ILE A 93 6.95 -3.80 4.64
N SER A 94 5.91 -3.01 4.90
CA SER A 94 5.47 -2.64 6.24
C SER A 94 4.03 -3.05 6.52
N LEU A 95 3.78 -3.46 7.76
CA LEU A 95 2.45 -3.54 8.38
C LEU A 95 2.48 -2.55 9.55
N VAL A 96 1.77 -1.44 9.43
CA VAL A 96 1.88 -0.32 10.37
C VAL A 96 0.50 0.18 10.75
N THR A 97 0.38 0.60 12.00
CA THR A 97 -0.70 1.44 12.51
C THR A 97 -0.08 2.66 13.18
N MET A 98 -0.82 3.76 13.29
CA MET A 98 -0.35 5.05 13.85
C MET A 98 -1.26 5.54 14.98
N ASP A 99 -1.92 4.61 15.67
CA ASP A 99 -2.66 4.84 16.91
C ASP A 99 -1.76 5.30 18.06
#